data_AF-A0A7Y5NEY1-F1
#
_entry.id   AF-A0A7Y5NEY1-F1
#
_cell.length_a   1.000
_cell.length_b   1.000
_cell.length_c   1.000
_cell.angle_alpha   90.00
_cell.angle_beta   90.00
_cell.angle_gamma   90.00
#
_symmetry.space_group_name_H-M   'P 1'
#
loop_
_entity.id
_entity.type
_entity.pdbx_description
1 polymer ?
#
loop_
_entity_poly.entity_id
_entity_poly.type
_entity_poly.pdbx_seq_one_letter_code
_entity_poly.pdbx_strand_id
1 'polypeptide(L)'
;MSFDEVRYRLKAASAKKIRRLAQSRYRVRMAPAQFLPTFVLRSAVGGAYNEAVARKDWHAAEALLLQHMRARAEETSGTAPQFFVAARQRHEVKKIAEQFFANELQEALAHAENLLQHRFTYLGLEAQFEREIAWHRDPLSQRAWPKKFYTEMKFYGQRDGEQELPGDVKNVWELNRHHHFAVLGKVYWLTGEERFAEELLAQCESWIAQNPFLWGVNWTSALEVAMRSLSWIWGYAFCLQSEALRPEVHARFLRMLHLHGHYVYRHLSFFTSPYNHLIGEAAALFFLGTLFPEFKEAEAWRAKGWNILAEEVTKQFHADGISVEQAMSYHHFTLGLYLQVMALAQLHGVTIPASMQARLESALEFSMLSIQPDGRHPMIGDNDNASAFYFGEKA
;
A
#
# COMPACT_ATOMS: atom_id res chain seq x y z
N MET A 1 1.48 7.93 50.39
CA MET A 1 1.77 7.25 49.11
C MET A 1 2.11 5.81 49.44
N SER A 2 1.34 4.84 48.94
CA SER A 2 1.53 3.42 49.32
C SER A 2 2.72 2.81 48.58
N PHE A 3 3.25 1.70 49.11
CA PHE A 3 4.35 0.97 48.49
C PHE A 3 3.99 0.46 47.08
N ASP A 4 2.72 0.08 46.87
CA ASP A 4 2.20 -0.35 45.58
C ASP A 4 2.12 0.79 44.56
N GLU A 5 1.78 2.00 45.00
CA GLU A 5 1.76 3.19 44.14
C GLU A 5 3.17 3.57 43.67
N VAL A 6 4.16 3.47 44.56
CA VAL A 6 5.58 3.68 44.23
C VAL A 6 6.06 2.63 43.22
N ARG A 7 5.71 1.35 43.44
CA ARG A 7 6.08 0.24 42.55
C ARG A 7 5.43 0.36 41.17
N TYR A 8 4.17 0.79 41.11
CA TYR A 8 3.46 1.06 39.85
C TYR A 8 4.11 2.20 39.07
N ARG A 9 4.40 3.34 39.72
CA ARG A 9 5.04 4.50 39.09
C ARG A 9 6.45 4.17 38.59
N LEU A 10 7.23 3.38 39.32
CA LEU A 10 8.55 2.90 38.89
C LEU A 10 8.46 1.97 37.68
N LYS A 11 7.49 1.05 37.62
CA LYS A 11 7.24 0.22 36.44
C LYS A 11 6.83 1.06 35.23
N ALA A 12 5.91 2.01 35.39
CA ALA A 12 5.46 2.89 34.32
C ALA A 12 6.58 3.80 33.79
N ALA A 13 7.39 4.37 34.68
CA ALA A 13 8.55 5.18 34.30
C ALA A 13 9.63 4.35 33.58
N SER A 14 9.87 3.12 34.03
CA SER A 14 10.80 2.18 33.37
C SER A 14 10.30 1.78 31.99
N ALA A 15 9.01 1.46 31.84
CA ALA A 15 8.39 1.19 30.54
C ALA A 15 8.50 2.41 29.62
N LYS A 16 8.26 3.62 30.11
CA LYS A 16 8.42 4.88 29.34
C LYS A 16 9.87 5.12 28.90
N LYS A 17 10.86 4.83 29.77
CA LYS A 17 12.29 4.94 29.43
C LYS A 17 12.73 3.89 28.41
N ILE A 18 12.30 2.65 28.57
CA ILE A 18 12.53 1.56 27.60
C ILE A 18 11.89 1.90 26.25
N ARG A 19 10.67 2.44 26.26
CA ARG A 19 9.96 2.89 25.05
C ARG A 19 10.70 4.04 24.36
N ARG A 20 11.21 5.02 25.10
CA ARG A 20 12.06 6.12 24.55
C ARG A 20 13.38 5.61 23.96
N LEU A 21 14.03 4.64 24.61
CA LEU A 21 15.25 4.02 24.10
C LEU A 21 14.95 3.19 22.83
N ALA A 22 13.87 2.42 22.82
CA ALA A 22 13.39 1.73 21.63
C ALA A 22 13.07 2.73 20.50
N GLN A 23 12.34 3.80 20.77
CA GLN A 23 12.06 4.89 19.81
C GLN A 23 13.34 5.50 19.23
N SER A 24 14.38 5.71 20.03
CA SER A 24 15.66 6.22 19.53
C SER A 24 16.40 5.24 18.61
N ARG A 25 16.24 3.92 18.83
CA ARG A 25 16.71 2.85 17.93
C ARG A 25 15.89 2.74 16.64
N TYR A 26 14.60 3.07 16.72
CA TYR A 26 13.64 3.03 15.62
C TYR A 26 13.53 4.35 14.83
N ARG A 27 14.28 5.40 15.18
CA ARG A 27 14.62 6.46 14.23
C ARG A 27 15.53 5.86 13.16
N VAL A 28 14.96 5.00 12.34
CA VAL A 28 15.62 4.42 11.19
C VAL A 28 15.74 5.55 10.18
N ARG A 29 16.78 6.37 10.34
CA ARG A 29 17.26 7.23 9.27
C ARG A 29 17.95 6.30 8.28
N MET A 30 17.18 5.56 7.49
CA MET A 30 17.73 4.74 6.42
C MET A 30 18.35 5.67 5.37
N ALA A 31 19.53 6.21 5.64
CA ALA A 31 20.35 6.90 4.67
C ALA A 31 20.74 5.90 3.57
N PRO A 32 21.18 6.36 2.37
CA PRO A 32 21.67 5.46 1.32
C PRO A 32 22.64 4.38 1.85
N ALA A 33 23.53 4.75 2.77
CA ALA A 33 24.50 3.86 3.43
C ALA A 33 23.89 2.72 4.26
N GLN A 34 22.64 2.83 4.71
CA GLN A 34 21.94 1.79 5.47
C GLN A 34 20.95 1.00 4.60
N PHE A 35 20.51 1.58 3.48
CA PHE A 35 19.46 1.01 2.64
C PHE A 35 19.99 0.31 1.40
N LEU A 36 20.84 0.94 0.59
CA LEU A 36 21.34 0.33 -0.64
C LEU A 36 22.06 -1.01 -0.39
N PRO A 37 22.87 -1.20 0.68
CA PRO A 37 23.45 -2.51 0.98
C PRO A 37 22.45 -3.64 1.29
N THR A 38 21.15 -3.35 1.44
CA THR A 38 20.11 -4.36 1.69
C THR A 38 19.56 -4.99 0.42
N PHE A 39 19.87 -4.45 -0.77
CA PHE A 39 19.44 -5.07 -2.02
C PHE A 39 20.40 -6.17 -2.47
N VAL A 40 19.82 -7.16 -3.15
CA VAL A 40 20.55 -8.23 -3.83
C VAL A 40 20.17 -8.22 -5.30
N LEU A 41 21.04 -7.65 -6.14
CA LEU A 41 20.81 -7.58 -7.59
C LEU A 41 21.46 -8.79 -8.27
N ARG A 42 20.64 -9.67 -8.87
CA ARG A 42 21.09 -10.89 -9.56
C ARG A 42 21.33 -10.72 -11.07
N SER A 43 21.23 -9.49 -11.55
CA SER A 43 21.41 -9.13 -12.97
C SER A 43 22.87 -8.84 -13.32
N ALA A 44 23.14 -8.59 -14.61
CA ALA A 44 24.46 -8.21 -15.11
C ALA A 44 25.05 -6.96 -14.43
N VAL A 45 24.21 -6.02 -13.99
CA VAL A 45 24.66 -4.80 -13.29
C VAL A 45 24.96 -5.03 -11.80
N GLY A 46 24.64 -6.20 -11.25
CA GLY A 46 24.79 -6.49 -9.82
C GLY A 46 26.23 -6.39 -9.31
N GLY A 47 27.21 -6.77 -10.13
CA GLY A 47 28.63 -6.62 -9.80
C GLY A 47 29.03 -5.14 -9.63
N ALA A 48 28.71 -4.30 -10.61
CA ALA A 48 28.97 -2.87 -10.57
C ALA A 48 28.21 -2.17 -9.43
N TYR A 49 26.98 -2.61 -9.15
CA TYR A 49 26.19 -2.11 -8.03
C TYR A 49 26.88 -2.37 -6.69
N ASN A 50 27.34 -3.60 -6.46
CA ASN A 50 28.06 -3.96 -5.24
C ASN A 50 29.37 -3.17 -5.07
N GLU A 51 30.09 -2.92 -6.17
CA GLU A 51 31.30 -2.09 -6.17
C GLU A 51 31.01 -0.63 -5.82
N ALA A 52 29.96 -0.04 -6.43
CA ALA A 52 29.52 1.32 -6.12
C ALA A 52 29.11 1.45 -4.63
N VAL A 53 28.34 0.50 -4.12
CA VAL A 53 27.95 0.42 -2.70
C VAL A 53 29.19 0.31 -1.79
N ALA A 54 30.15 -0.55 -2.13
CA ALA A 54 31.38 -0.73 -1.35
C ALA A 54 32.23 0.55 -1.29
N ARG A 55 32.28 1.30 -2.40
CA ARG A 55 32.96 2.61 -2.50
C ARG A 55 32.17 3.77 -1.92
N LYS A 56 30.92 3.54 -1.49
CA LYS A 56 29.97 4.58 -1.04
C LYS A 56 29.64 5.60 -2.14
N ASP A 57 29.75 5.19 -3.41
CA ASP A 57 29.26 5.96 -4.55
C ASP A 57 27.75 5.73 -4.68
N TRP A 58 26.99 6.47 -3.86
CA TRP A 58 25.54 6.31 -3.78
C TRP A 58 24.85 6.72 -5.06
N HIS A 59 25.36 7.72 -5.77
CA HIS A 59 24.77 8.18 -7.02
C HIS A 59 24.85 7.08 -8.09
N ALA A 60 26.03 6.45 -8.25
CA ALA A 60 26.18 5.32 -9.15
C ALA A 60 25.31 4.12 -8.73
N ALA A 61 25.26 3.80 -7.42
CA ALA A 61 24.44 2.70 -6.92
C ALA A 61 22.94 2.92 -7.17
N GLU A 62 22.43 4.13 -6.96
CA GLU A 62 21.03 4.50 -7.25
C GLU A 62 20.72 4.38 -8.74
N ALA A 63 21.62 4.84 -9.62
CA ALA A 63 21.45 4.74 -11.07
C ALA A 63 21.43 3.28 -11.54
N LEU A 64 22.35 2.45 -11.04
CA LEU A 64 22.42 1.02 -11.36
C LEU A 64 21.20 0.25 -10.85
N LEU A 65 20.65 0.64 -9.69
CA LEU A 65 19.41 0.06 -9.17
C LEU A 65 18.21 0.37 -10.07
N LEU A 66 18.05 1.62 -10.51
CA LEU A 66 16.98 1.98 -11.45
C LEU A 66 17.16 1.28 -12.80
N GLN A 67 18.39 1.24 -13.33
CA GLN A 67 18.71 0.52 -14.56
C GLN A 67 18.31 -0.95 -14.46
N HIS A 68 18.64 -1.61 -13.34
CA HIS A 68 18.23 -2.98 -13.09
C HIS A 68 16.72 -3.15 -13.11
N MET A 69 15.98 -2.29 -12.40
CA MET A 69 14.53 -2.39 -12.29
C MET A 69 13.81 -2.17 -13.63
N ARG A 70 14.31 -1.25 -14.48
CA ARG A 70 13.78 -1.04 -15.84
C ARG A 70 14.08 -2.21 -16.75
N ALA A 71 15.33 -2.69 -16.77
CA ALA A 71 15.73 -3.81 -17.62
C ALA A 71 14.93 -5.08 -17.34
N ARG A 72 14.71 -5.44 -16.05
CA ARG A 72 13.91 -6.63 -15.70
C ARG A 72 12.43 -6.49 -16.08
N ALA A 73 11.89 -5.27 -16.13
CA ALA A 73 10.48 -5.04 -16.47
C ALA A 73 10.21 -5.22 -17.97
N GLU A 74 11.25 -5.13 -18.79
CA GLU A 74 11.21 -5.40 -20.22
C GLU A 74 11.51 -6.87 -20.55
N GLU A 75 12.07 -7.61 -19.59
CA GLU A 75 12.46 -9.00 -19.78
C GLU A 75 11.27 -9.91 -20.12
N THR A 76 11.47 -10.77 -21.11
CA THR A 76 10.48 -11.77 -21.57
C THR A 76 10.81 -13.17 -21.10
N SER A 77 12.03 -13.38 -20.59
CA SER A 77 12.42 -14.63 -19.96
C SER A 77 11.57 -14.81 -18.70
N GLY A 78 10.94 -15.98 -18.54
CA GLY A 78 10.00 -16.26 -17.43
C GLY A 78 10.62 -16.28 -16.02
N THR A 79 11.80 -15.68 -15.84
CA THR A 79 12.54 -15.65 -14.57
C THR A 79 12.43 -14.31 -13.83
N ALA A 80 12.11 -13.21 -14.53
CA ALA A 80 11.91 -11.90 -13.92
C ALA A 80 10.50 -11.78 -13.30
N PRO A 81 10.34 -11.07 -12.16
CA PRO A 81 9.03 -10.80 -11.59
C PRO A 81 8.14 -10.03 -12.57
N GLN A 82 6.92 -10.53 -12.77
CA GLN A 82 5.96 -9.94 -13.70
C GLN A 82 4.86 -9.21 -12.94
N PHE A 83 4.46 -8.05 -13.43
CA PHE A 83 3.26 -7.37 -12.95
C PHE A 83 2.11 -7.56 -13.97
N PHE A 84 0.88 -7.27 -13.55
CA PHE A 84 -0.31 -7.47 -14.38
C PHE A 84 -0.26 -6.70 -15.70
N VAL A 85 0.38 -5.53 -15.69
CA VAL A 85 0.62 -4.71 -16.86
C VAL A 85 2.11 -4.68 -17.17
N ALA A 86 2.48 -5.13 -18.38
CA ALA A 86 3.86 -5.03 -18.86
C ALA A 86 4.01 -3.81 -19.78
N ALA A 87 5.14 -3.09 -19.67
CA ALA A 87 5.41 -1.91 -20.50
C ALA A 87 5.28 -2.20 -22.01
N ARG A 88 5.65 -3.41 -22.44
CA ARG A 88 5.51 -3.89 -23.83
C ARG A 88 4.07 -3.96 -24.33
N GLN A 89 3.08 -4.11 -23.44
CA GLN A 89 1.66 -4.21 -23.79
C GLN A 89 1.00 -2.84 -23.92
N ARG A 90 1.71 -1.75 -23.60
CA ARG A 90 1.15 -0.39 -23.55
C ARG A 90 0.40 0.01 -24.81
N HIS A 91 0.99 -0.23 -25.99
CA HIS A 91 0.36 0.16 -27.26
C HIS A 91 -0.97 -0.57 -27.49
N GLU A 92 -1.01 -1.87 -27.23
CA GLU A 92 -2.21 -2.69 -27.42
C GLU A 92 -3.30 -2.36 -26.39
N VAL A 93 -2.94 -2.26 -25.10
CA VAL A 93 -3.88 -1.90 -24.04
C VAL A 93 -4.44 -0.49 -24.25
N LYS A 94 -3.61 0.46 -24.66
CA LYS A 94 -4.08 1.81 -25.03
C LYS A 94 -5.13 1.76 -26.12
N LYS A 95 -4.86 1.01 -27.20
CA LYS A 95 -5.82 0.86 -28.31
C LYS A 95 -7.13 0.24 -27.85
N ILE A 96 -7.09 -0.78 -26.99
CA ILE A 96 -8.29 -1.40 -26.40
C ILE A 96 -9.06 -0.37 -25.55
N ALA A 97 -8.36 0.39 -24.70
CA ALA A 97 -8.96 1.41 -23.86
C ALA A 97 -9.64 2.51 -24.69
N GLU A 98 -8.97 3.03 -25.72
CA GLU A 98 -9.51 4.06 -26.62
C GLU A 98 -10.71 3.55 -27.43
N GLN A 99 -10.71 2.26 -27.80
CA GLN A 99 -11.77 1.69 -28.64
C GLN A 99 -13.01 1.27 -27.84
N PHE A 100 -12.83 0.67 -26.67
CA PHE A 100 -13.92 0.01 -25.93
C PHE A 100 -14.26 0.68 -24.60
N PHE A 101 -13.36 1.49 -24.04
CA PHE A 101 -13.48 2.08 -22.71
C PHE A 101 -13.18 3.60 -22.73
N ALA A 102 -13.60 4.26 -23.81
CA ALA A 102 -13.29 5.67 -24.02
C ALA A 102 -13.87 6.57 -22.93
N ASN A 103 -15.07 6.25 -22.44
CA ASN A 103 -15.74 7.02 -21.38
C ASN A 103 -14.99 6.87 -20.06
N GLU A 104 -14.64 5.65 -19.67
CA GLU A 104 -13.90 5.34 -18.45
C GLU A 104 -12.49 5.95 -18.48
N LEU A 105 -11.88 6.05 -19.67
CA LEU A 105 -10.63 6.77 -19.86
C LEU A 105 -10.80 8.29 -19.64
N GLN A 106 -11.86 8.89 -20.17
CA GLN A 106 -12.16 10.31 -19.94
C GLN A 106 -12.47 10.61 -18.47
N GLU A 107 -13.20 9.74 -17.77
CA GLU A 107 -13.46 9.84 -16.33
C GLU A 107 -12.15 9.74 -15.52
N ALA A 108 -11.30 8.76 -15.85
CA ALA A 108 -10.00 8.63 -15.19
C ALA A 108 -9.11 9.86 -15.43
N LEU A 109 -9.14 10.44 -16.63
CA LEU A 109 -8.46 11.68 -16.96
C LEU A 109 -8.99 12.86 -16.14
N ALA A 110 -10.31 13.04 -16.08
CA ALA A 110 -10.93 14.11 -15.30
C ALA A 110 -10.59 14.00 -13.81
N HIS A 111 -10.57 12.78 -13.27
CA HIS A 111 -10.13 12.53 -11.89
C HIS A 111 -8.63 12.87 -11.72
N ALA A 112 -7.77 12.46 -12.65
CA ALA A 112 -6.35 12.81 -12.60
C ALA A 112 -6.10 14.33 -12.65
N GLU A 113 -6.87 15.10 -13.43
CA GLU A 113 -6.80 16.57 -13.46
C GLU A 113 -7.18 17.20 -12.12
N ASN A 114 -8.15 16.64 -11.40
CA ASN A 114 -8.47 17.06 -10.04
C ASN A 114 -7.30 16.78 -9.09
N LEU A 115 -6.65 15.62 -9.22
CA LEU A 115 -5.50 15.24 -8.39
C LEU A 115 -4.28 16.13 -8.63
N LEU A 116 -4.05 16.62 -9.85
CA LEU A 116 -3.03 17.65 -10.15
C LEU A 116 -3.26 18.96 -9.39
N GLN A 117 -4.50 19.23 -9.00
CA GLN A 117 -4.89 20.41 -8.22
C GLN A 117 -5.02 20.08 -6.72
N HIS A 118 -4.58 18.90 -6.28
CA HIS A 118 -4.75 18.38 -4.92
C HIS A 118 -6.23 18.36 -4.45
N ARG A 119 -7.17 18.11 -5.38
CA ARG A 119 -8.59 17.84 -5.10
C ARG A 119 -8.80 16.34 -4.95
N PHE A 120 -9.35 15.93 -3.82
CA PHE A 120 -9.60 14.53 -3.51
C PHE A 120 -11.06 14.32 -3.12
N THR A 121 -11.64 13.22 -3.59
CA THR A 121 -12.97 12.77 -3.19
C THR A 121 -12.89 11.36 -2.63
N TYR A 122 -13.24 11.18 -1.35
CA TYR A 122 -13.22 9.87 -0.67
C TYR A 122 -14.14 9.89 0.54
N LEU A 123 -14.72 8.75 0.91
CA LEU A 123 -15.68 8.62 2.03
C LEU A 123 -16.86 9.62 1.98
N GLY A 124 -17.24 10.09 0.79
CA GLY A 124 -18.26 11.15 0.62
C GLY A 124 -17.77 12.55 1.01
N LEU A 125 -16.46 12.73 1.21
CA LEU A 125 -15.80 13.99 1.53
C LEU A 125 -15.08 14.54 0.32
N GLU A 126 -15.10 15.87 0.18
CA GLU A 126 -14.22 16.62 -0.71
C GLU A 126 -13.11 17.26 0.13
N ALA A 127 -11.86 16.98 -0.22
CA ALA A 127 -10.69 17.56 0.42
C ALA A 127 -9.87 18.32 -0.63
N GLN A 128 -9.55 19.58 -0.34
CA GLN A 128 -8.70 20.42 -1.18
C GLN A 128 -7.48 20.89 -0.39
N PHE A 129 -6.31 20.78 -1.00
CA PHE A 129 -5.08 21.35 -0.46
C PHE A 129 -4.51 22.37 -1.44
N GLU A 130 -3.91 23.46 -0.94
CA GLU A 130 -3.39 24.51 -1.82
C GLU A 130 -2.02 24.09 -2.41
N ARG A 131 -0.93 24.44 -1.72
CA ARG A 131 0.43 24.24 -2.24
C ARG A 131 1.02 22.87 -1.92
N GLU A 132 0.72 22.35 -0.74
CA GLU A 132 1.25 21.06 -0.28
C GLU A 132 0.16 20.30 0.44
N ILE A 133 0.06 19.00 0.17
CA ILE A 133 -0.88 18.13 0.85
C ILE A 133 -0.48 18.00 2.32
N ALA A 134 -1.40 18.36 3.21
CA ALA A 134 -1.18 18.27 4.64
C ALA A 134 -1.56 16.87 5.13
N TRP A 135 -0.66 15.89 4.97
CA TRP A 135 -0.92 14.45 5.20
C TRP A 135 -1.37 14.03 6.61
N HIS A 136 -1.31 14.94 7.59
CA HIS A 136 -1.78 14.73 8.96
C HIS A 136 -3.03 15.55 9.29
N ARG A 137 -3.55 16.34 8.35
CA ARG A 137 -4.69 17.21 8.59
C ARG A 137 -5.98 16.46 8.28
N ASP A 138 -6.89 16.47 9.24
CA ASP A 138 -8.26 16.02 8.99
C ASP A 138 -8.97 17.08 8.12
N PRO A 139 -9.49 16.70 6.93
CA PRO A 139 -10.08 17.65 5.97
C PRO A 139 -11.39 18.27 6.46
N LEU A 140 -12.08 17.65 7.42
CA LEU A 140 -13.34 18.18 7.96
C LEU A 140 -13.09 19.24 9.03
N SER A 141 -12.35 18.89 10.08
CA SER A 141 -12.05 19.80 11.19
C SER A 141 -10.94 20.79 10.87
N GLN A 142 -10.16 20.55 9.81
CA GLN A 142 -8.95 21.29 9.43
C GLN A 142 -7.83 21.22 10.49
N ARG A 143 -7.98 20.39 11.54
CA ARG A 143 -6.99 20.19 12.61
C ARG A 143 -5.98 19.11 12.22
N ALA A 144 -4.74 19.28 12.65
CA ALA A 144 -3.67 18.31 12.39
C ALA A 144 -3.57 17.28 13.52
N TRP A 145 -3.40 16.01 13.14
CA TRP A 145 -3.04 14.93 14.04
C TRP A 145 -1.63 15.11 14.62
N PRO A 146 -1.42 14.77 15.91
CA PRO A 146 -0.11 14.90 16.53
C PRO A 146 0.98 14.07 15.84
N LYS A 147 2.18 14.63 15.71
CA LYS A 147 3.37 13.90 15.22
C LYS A 147 4.11 13.21 16.38
N LYS A 148 3.49 12.21 17.00
CA LYS A 148 4.08 11.38 18.08
C LYS A 148 4.56 10.03 17.53
N PHE A 149 5.32 9.27 18.32
CA PHE A 149 5.60 7.88 17.94
C PHE A 149 4.29 7.09 17.83
N TYR A 150 4.14 6.23 16.81
CA TYR A 150 2.83 5.65 16.45
C TYR A 150 2.11 4.97 17.62
N THR A 151 2.81 4.21 18.46
CA THR A 151 2.17 3.55 19.61
C THR A 151 1.69 4.53 20.70
N GLU A 152 2.18 5.77 20.72
CA GLU A 152 1.72 6.82 21.65
C GLU A 152 0.52 7.60 21.12
N MET A 153 0.12 7.36 19.86
CA MET A 153 -1.05 7.98 19.27
C MET A 153 -2.32 7.36 19.87
N LYS A 154 -3.23 8.22 20.30
CA LYS A 154 -4.62 7.84 20.55
C LYS A 154 -5.45 8.34 19.38
N PHE A 155 -6.22 7.42 18.80
CA PHE A 155 -7.06 7.68 17.62
C PHE A 155 -8.45 7.05 17.75
N TYR A 156 -8.73 6.40 18.88
CA TYR A 156 -10.06 5.94 19.27
C TYR A 156 -10.61 6.83 20.39
N GLY A 157 -11.93 7.06 20.35
CA GLY A 157 -12.64 7.91 21.30
C GLY A 157 -12.65 9.38 20.89
N GLN A 158 -12.96 10.29 21.82
CA GLN A 158 -13.09 11.71 21.52
C GLN A 158 -11.90 12.56 21.99
N ARG A 159 -11.05 12.04 22.91
CA ARG A 159 -10.00 12.83 23.58
C ARG A 159 -8.71 12.05 23.83
N ASP A 160 -7.57 12.75 23.75
CA ASP A 160 -6.28 12.33 24.31
C ASP A 160 -5.96 13.17 25.56
N GLY A 161 -6.40 12.68 26.72
CA GLY A 161 -6.31 13.45 27.96
C GLY A 161 -7.32 14.60 27.95
N GLU A 162 -6.83 15.83 28.14
CA GLU A 162 -7.68 17.03 28.09
C GLU A 162 -7.90 17.55 26.66
N GLN A 163 -7.14 17.07 25.68
CA GLN A 163 -7.23 17.52 24.29
C GLN A 163 -8.25 16.69 23.53
N GLU A 164 -9.14 17.34 22.78
CA GLU A 164 -9.99 16.66 21.80
C GLU A 164 -9.16 16.13 20.63
N LEU A 165 -9.57 14.97 20.10
CA LEU A 165 -8.97 14.45 18.88
C LEU A 165 -9.36 15.31 17.68
N PRO A 166 -8.49 15.43 16.66
CA PRO A 166 -8.76 16.27 15.48
C PRO A 166 -10.07 15.95 14.79
N GLY A 167 -10.40 14.67 14.61
CA GLY A 167 -11.62 14.22 13.94
C GLY A 167 -11.67 12.69 13.88
N ASP A 168 -12.44 12.15 12.94
CA ASP A 168 -12.37 10.73 12.62
C ASP A 168 -11.02 10.43 11.93
N VAL A 169 -10.27 9.48 12.48
CA VAL A 169 -8.97 9.09 11.95
C VAL A 169 -9.08 8.52 10.53
N LYS A 170 -10.24 7.94 10.18
CA LYS A 170 -10.50 7.36 8.85
C LYS A 170 -10.33 8.37 7.73
N ASN A 171 -10.70 9.64 7.96
CA ASN A 171 -10.54 10.70 6.96
C ASN A 171 -9.07 10.91 6.59
N VAL A 172 -8.17 10.79 7.56
CA VAL A 172 -6.74 10.94 7.32
C VAL A 172 -6.15 9.64 6.77
N TRP A 173 -6.54 8.49 7.32
CA TRP A 173 -6.05 7.21 6.83
C TRP A 173 -6.43 6.96 5.36
N GLU A 174 -7.66 7.25 4.93
CA GLU A 174 -8.09 7.00 3.56
C GLU A 174 -7.28 7.81 2.54
N LEU A 175 -7.03 9.10 2.80
CA LEU A 175 -6.11 9.90 1.97
C LEU A 175 -4.72 9.25 1.89
N ASN A 176 -4.23 8.75 3.02
CA ASN A 176 -2.91 8.14 3.17
C ASN A 176 -2.84 6.65 2.77
N ARG A 177 -3.92 6.06 2.25
CA ARG A 177 -3.89 4.81 1.46
C ARG A 177 -3.39 5.06 0.04
N HIS A 178 -3.38 6.32 -0.40
CA HIS A 178 -2.88 6.77 -1.71
C HIS A 178 -3.49 6.02 -2.90
N HIS A 179 -4.77 5.63 -2.83
CA HIS A 179 -5.44 4.97 -3.95
C HIS A 179 -5.32 5.76 -5.27
N HIS A 180 -5.25 7.09 -5.18
CA HIS A 180 -5.02 8.00 -6.30
C HIS A 180 -3.67 7.77 -7.04
N PHE A 181 -2.68 7.08 -6.44
CA PHE A 181 -1.42 6.78 -7.13
C PHE A 181 -1.64 5.85 -8.33
N ALA A 182 -2.56 4.89 -8.26
CA ALA A 182 -2.84 4.09 -9.46
C ALA A 182 -3.65 4.88 -10.49
N VAL A 183 -4.45 5.88 -10.10
CA VAL A 183 -5.17 6.74 -11.04
C VAL A 183 -4.17 7.57 -11.85
N LEU A 184 -3.30 8.32 -11.16
CA LEU A 184 -2.24 9.10 -11.79
C LEU A 184 -1.33 8.22 -12.65
N GLY A 185 -0.88 7.08 -12.12
CA GLY A 185 -0.04 6.13 -12.84
C GLY A 185 -0.73 5.54 -14.08
N LYS A 186 -1.99 5.10 -13.96
CA LYS A 186 -2.77 4.55 -15.07
C LYS A 186 -2.93 5.58 -16.18
N VAL A 187 -3.30 6.82 -15.84
CA VAL A 187 -3.48 7.90 -16.81
C VAL A 187 -2.16 8.24 -17.50
N TYR A 188 -1.08 8.41 -16.74
CA TYR A 188 0.28 8.55 -17.29
C TYR A 188 0.59 7.43 -18.29
N TRP A 189 0.36 6.18 -17.90
CA TRP A 189 0.72 5.03 -18.71
C TRP A 189 -0.12 4.95 -19.99
N LEU A 190 -1.40 5.30 -19.96
CA LEU A 190 -2.27 5.29 -21.15
C LEU A 190 -2.02 6.49 -22.07
N THR A 191 -1.85 7.70 -21.55
CA THR A 191 -1.71 8.91 -22.38
C THR A 191 -0.27 9.21 -22.77
N GLY A 192 0.69 8.98 -21.86
CA GLY A 192 2.08 9.37 -21.99
C GLY A 192 2.37 10.80 -21.54
N GLU A 193 1.42 11.46 -20.91
CA GLU A 193 1.64 12.79 -20.35
C GLU A 193 2.41 12.70 -19.03
N GLU A 194 3.70 13.04 -19.06
CA GLU A 194 4.62 12.93 -17.92
C GLU A 194 4.15 13.72 -16.69
N ARG A 195 3.37 14.80 -16.85
CA ARG A 195 2.81 15.59 -15.73
C ARG A 195 2.09 14.76 -14.67
N PHE A 196 1.44 13.66 -15.06
CA PHE A 196 0.76 12.76 -14.12
C PHE A 196 1.74 11.90 -13.32
N ALA A 197 2.84 11.45 -13.94
CA ALA A 197 3.91 10.73 -13.24
C ALA A 197 4.72 11.68 -12.34
N GLU A 198 5.00 12.90 -12.82
CA GLU A 198 5.64 13.97 -12.05
C GLU A 198 4.86 14.27 -10.76
N GLU A 199 3.54 14.46 -10.87
CA GLU A 199 2.68 14.72 -9.71
C GLU A 199 2.68 13.54 -8.73
N LEU A 200 2.51 12.30 -9.21
CA LEU A 200 2.56 11.11 -8.36
C LEU A 200 3.85 11.06 -7.55
N LEU A 201 4.99 11.31 -8.21
CA LEU A 201 6.31 11.25 -7.58
C LEU A 201 6.54 12.44 -6.64
N ALA A 202 6.01 13.62 -6.96
CA ALA A 202 6.02 14.77 -6.07
C ALA A 202 5.21 14.52 -4.79
N GLN A 203 4.00 13.95 -4.90
CA GLN A 203 3.18 13.57 -3.74
C GLN A 203 3.87 12.49 -2.90
N CYS A 204 4.50 11.50 -3.54
CA CYS A 204 5.29 10.47 -2.86
C CYS A 204 6.42 11.09 -2.03
N GLU A 205 7.23 11.99 -2.62
CA GLU A 205 8.33 12.67 -1.95
C GLU A 205 7.85 13.57 -0.80
N SER A 206 6.76 14.33 -1.01
CA SER A 206 6.13 15.13 0.04
C SER A 206 5.65 14.24 1.20
N TRP A 207 5.02 13.11 0.90
CA TRP A 207 4.57 12.17 1.91
C TRP A 207 5.75 11.61 2.72
N ILE A 208 6.83 11.17 2.06
CA ILE A 208 8.04 10.66 2.72
C ILE A 208 8.63 11.71 3.65
N ALA A 209 8.70 12.97 3.21
CA ALA A 209 9.24 14.07 4.00
C ALA A 209 8.39 14.36 5.26
N GLN A 210 7.06 14.25 5.15
CA GLN A 210 6.14 14.55 6.25
C GLN A 210 5.82 13.37 7.16
N ASN A 211 6.10 12.13 6.74
CA ASN A 211 5.73 10.89 7.43
C ASN A 211 6.94 10.00 7.76
N PRO A 212 7.86 10.45 8.64
CA PRO A 212 9.00 9.64 9.04
C PRO A 212 8.54 8.29 9.60
N PHE A 213 9.29 7.24 9.28
CA PHE A 213 9.00 5.86 9.68
C PHE A 213 8.64 5.74 11.16
N LEU A 214 7.46 5.19 11.47
CA LEU A 214 6.89 4.97 12.81
C LEU A 214 6.40 6.23 13.56
N TRP A 215 6.29 7.38 12.89
CA TRP A 215 5.86 8.63 13.51
C TRP A 215 4.59 9.18 12.87
N GLY A 216 3.63 9.51 13.74
CA GLY A 216 2.34 10.08 13.39
C GLY A 216 1.27 9.03 13.11
N VAL A 217 0.10 9.55 12.71
CA VAL A 217 -1.13 8.77 12.55
C VAL A 217 -1.08 7.77 11.41
N ASN A 218 -0.22 7.99 10.39
CA ASN A 218 -0.15 7.13 9.21
C ASN A 218 0.60 5.80 9.43
N TRP A 219 1.09 5.58 10.65
CA TRP A 219 1.78 4.35 11.09
C TRP A 219 1.01 3.62 12.20
N THR A 220 -0.22 4.00 12.53
CA THR A 220 -0.95 3.43 13.68
C THR A 220 -1.75 2.17 13.36
N SER A 221 -1.97 1.87 12.07
CA SER A 221 -2.69 0.69 11.61
C SER A 221 -1.90 -0.03 10.52
N ALA A 222 -1.74 -1.35 10.68
CA ALA A 222 -1.00 -2.17 9.72
C ALA A 222 -1.74 -2.34 8.40
N LEU A 223 -3.07 -2.46 8.42
CA LEU A 223 -3.90 -2.42 7.22
C LEU A 223 -3.65 -1.16 6.38
N GLU A 224 -3.60 0.02 7.00
CA GLU A 224 -3.38 1.28 6.27
C GLU A 224 -2.01 1.32 5.59
N VAL A 225 -0.99 0.79 6.27
CA VAL A 225 0.36 0.65 5.70
C VAL A 225 0.38 -0.38 4.56
N ALA A 226 -0.40 -1.46 4.70
CA ALA A 226 -0.53 -2.50 3.68
C ALA A 226 -1.25 -1.97 2.42
N MET A 227 -2.39 -1.30 2.57
CA MET A 227 -3.13 -0.70 1.45
C MET A 227 -2.29 0.36 0.74
N ARG A 228 -1.59 1.22 1.49
CA ARG A 228 -0.63 2.18 0.92
C ARG A 228 0.48 1.48 0.13
N SER A 229 1.00 0.35 0.63
CA SER A 229 2.01 -0.43 -0.09
C SER A 229 1.49 -0.93 -1.42
N LEU A 230 0.28 -1.51 -1.45
CA LEU A 230 -0.36 -1.95 -2.68
C LEU A 230 -0.54 -0.78 -3.66
N SER A 231 -0.98 0.39 -3.18
CA SER A 231 -1.16 1.56 -4.04
C SER A 231 0.14 2.08 -4.64
N TRP A 232 1.21 2.06 -3.86
CA TRP A 232 2.53 2.42 -4.32
C TRP A 232 3.07 1.41 -5.32
N ILE A 233 2.80 0.12 -5.15
CA ILE A 233 3.22 -0.90 -6.12
C ILE A 233 2.52 -0.70 -7.47
N TRP A 234 1.23 -0.42 -7.48
CA TRP A 234 0.49 -0.08 -8.69
C TRP A 234 1.03 1.18 -9.37
N GLY A 235 1.19 2.27 -8.62
CA GLY A 235 1.78 3.51 -9.14
C GLY A 235 3.20 3.31 -9.68
N TYR A 236 4.02 2.53 -8.97
CA TYR A 236 5.37 2.17 -9.39
C TYR A 236 5.40 1.40 -10.70
N ALA A 237 4.54 0.39 -10.85
CA ALA A 237 4.50 -0.42 -12.05
C ALA A 237 4.15 0.42 -13.29
N PHE A 238 3.23 1.38 -13.16
CA PHE A 238 2.90 2.30 -14.25
C PHE A 238 4.01 3.31 -14.54
N CYS A 239 4.64 3.88 -13.51
CA CYS A 239 5.61 4.97 -13.66
C CYS A 239 7.07 4.52 -13.79
N LEU A 240 7.37 3.22 -13.80
CA LEU A 240 8.75 2.71 -13.84
C LEU A 240 9.56 3.24 -15.03
N GLN A 241 8.90 3.47 -16.16
CA GLN A 241 9.51 3.99 -17.40
C GLN A 241 9.42 5.52 -17.55
N SER A 242 8.84 6.23 -16.58
CA SER A 242 8.78 7.70 -16.59
C SER A 242 10.16 8.32 -16.42
N GLU A 243 10.41 9.40 -17.16
CA GLU A 243 11.63 10.20 -17.01
C GLU A 243 11.68 10.91 -15.65
N ALA A 244 10.52 11.22 -15.06
CA ALA A 244 10.42 11.83 -13.75
C ALA A 244 10.90 10.89 -12.62
N LEU A 245 10.90 9.57 -12.83
CA LEU A 245 11.44 8.59 -11.88
C LEU A 245 12.97 8.56 -11.94
N ARG A 246 13.59 9.62 -11.40
CA ARG A 246 15.05 9.76 -11.31
C ARG A 246 15.66 8.77 -10.29
N PRO A 247 16.94 8.38 -10.43
CA PRO A 247 17.58 7.39 -9.55
C PRO A 247 17.41 7.64 -8.05
N GLU A 248 17.55 8.88 -7.61
CA GLU A 248 17.46 9.23 -6.20
C GLU A 248 16.02 9.18 -5.66
N VAL A 249 15.03 9.51 -6.51
CA VAL A 249 13.59 9.41 -6.20
C VAL A 249 13.20 7.94 -6.14
N HIS A 250 13.65 7.15 -7.12
CA HIS A 250 13.47 5.71 -7.18
C HIS A 250 13.97 5.01 -5.91
N ALA A 251 15.19 5.34 -5.48
CA ALA A 251 15.78 4.76 -4.29
C ALA A 251 15.01 5.15 -3.01
N ARG A 252 14.44 6.35 -2.91
CA ARG A 252 13.58 6.75 -1.77
C ARG A 252 12.22 6.06 -1.82
N PHE A 253 11.64 5.90 -3.00
CA PHE A 253 10.40 5.15 -3.22
C PHE A 253 10.53 3.71 -2.73
N LEU A 254 11.54 2.98 -3.21
CA LEU A 254 11.78 1.60 -2.81
C LEU A 254 12.10 1.47 -1.32
N ARG A 255 12.76 2.47 -0.74
CA ARG A 255 13.05 2.53 0.70
C ARG A 255 11.79 2.58 1.53
N MET A 256 10.84 3.41 1.13
CA MET A 256 9.60 3.51 1.87
C MET A 256 8.75 2.24 1.71
N LEU A 257 8.71 1.63 0.52
CA LEU A 257 8.08 0.32 0.34
C LEU A 257 8.72 -0.76 1.23
N HIS A 258 10.06 -0.81 1.32
CA HIS A 258 10.75 -1.75 2.21
C HIS A 258 10.36 -1.53 3.67
N LEU A 259 10.33 -0.27 4.11
CA LEU A 259 9.91 0.10 5.47
C LEU A 259 8.45 -0.26 5.75
N HIS A 260 7.55 -0.09 4.79
CA HIS A 260 6.18 -0.55 4.90
C HIS A 260 6.11 -2.08 5.08
N GLY A 261 6.81 -2.85 4.25
CA GLY A 261 6.88 -4.31 4.39
C GLY A 261 7.42 -4.75 5.75
N HIS A 262 8.49 -4.09 6.22
CA HIS A 262 9.08 -4.34 7.53
C HIS A 262 8.11 -4.07 8.68
N TYR A 263 7.30 -3.01 8.56
CA TYR A 263 6.25 -2.66 9.51
C TYR A 263 5.14 -3.72 9.52
N VAL A 264 4.53 -3.97 8.36
CA VAL A 264 3.41 -4.92 8.21
C VAL A 264 3.81 -6.30 8.72
N TYR A 265 4.98 -6.80 8.35
CA TYR A 265 5.48 -8.13 8.76
C TYR A 265 5.49 -8.33 10.29
N ARG A 266 5.69 -7.26 11.07
CA ARG A 266 5.81 -7.25 12.53
C ARG A 266 4.52 -6.89 13.28
N HIS A 267 3.52 -6.36 12.57
CA HIS A 267 2.32 -5.79 13.18
C HIS A 267 1.03 -6.40 12.63
N LEU A 268 1.09 -7.64 12.15
CA LEU A 268 -0.07 -8.36 11.64
C LEU A 268 -1.19 -8.42 12.69
N SER A 269 -2.41 -8.14 12.24
CA SER A 269 -3.60 -7.94 13.07
C SER A 269 -4.26 -9.24 13.57
N PHE A 270 -3.49 -10.32 13.79
CA PHE A 270 -3.97 -11.65 14.21
C PHE A 270 -4.95 -11.64 15.39
N PHE A 271 -4.82 -10.70 16.32
CA PHE A 271 -5.61 -10.65 17.56
C PHE A 271 -6.47 -9.40 17.70
N THR A 272 -6.33 -8.43 16.80
CA THR A 272 -7.02 -7.12 16.89
C THR A 272 -8.11 -6.99 15.84
N SER A 273 -7.87 -7.49 14.63
CA SER A 273 -8.83 -7.49 13.53
C SER A 273 -8.45 -8.63 12.55
N PRO A 274 -8.77 -9.88 12.88
CA PRO A 274 -8.31 -11.05 12.11
C PRO A 274 -9.05 -11.27 10.78
N TYR A 275 -10.06 -10.46 10.48
CA TYR A 275 -10.85 -10.57 9.25
C TYR A 275 -10.21 -9.77 8.12
N ASN A 276 -10.91 -8.78 7.56
CA ASN A 276 -10.41 -8.03 6.40
C ASN A 276 -9.01 -7.40 6.58
N HIS A 277 -8.64 -6.95 7.79
CA HIS A 277 -7.33 -6.33 8.03
C HIS A 277 -6.18 -7.30 7.79
N LEU A 278 -6.26 -8.50 8.37
CA LEU A 278 -5.22 -9.52 8.23
C LEU A 278 -5.03 -9.91 6.76
N ILE A 279 -6.13 -9.95 5.97
CA ILE A 279 -6.09 -10.27 4.54
C ILE A 279 -5.38 -9.16 3.75
N GLY A 280 -5.70 -7.89 3.99
CA GLY A 280 -5.01 -6.77 3.34
C GLY A 280 -3.51 -6.75 3.66
N GLU A 281 -3.16 -7.01 4.92
CA GLU A 281 -1.77 -7.07 5.39
C GLU A 281 -0.99 -8.24 4.76
N ALA A 282 -1.59 -9.43 4.71
CA ALA A 282 -0.99 -10.61 4.10
C ALA A 282 -0.85 -10.45 2.57
N ALA A 283 -1.84 -9.85 1.90
CA ALA A 283 -1.79 -9.52 0.48
C ALA A 283 -0.63 -8.58 0.17
N ALA A 284 -0.44 -7.51 0.95
CA ALA A 284 0.68 -6.60 0.77
C ALA A 284 2.05 -7.29 0.94
N LEU A 285 2.20 -8.18 1.93
CA LEU A 285 3.43 -8.97 2.09
C LEU A 285 3.69 -9.91 0.91
N PHE A 286 2.65 -10.57 0.41
CA PHE A 286 2.76 -11.43 -0.77
C PHE A 286 3.20 -10.63 -2.01
N PHE A 287 2.60 -9.47 -2.24
CA PHE A 287 2.96 -8.56 -3.32
C PHE A 287 4.40 -8.07 -3.22
N LEU A 288 4.80 -7.54 -2.05
CA LEU A 288 6.15 -7.04 -1.82
C LEU A 288 7.20 -8.14 -2.01
N GLY A 289 6.96 -9.32 -1.44
CA GLY A 289 7.89 -10.44 -1.55
C GLY A 289 7.97 -11.08 -2.94
N THR A 290 6.92 -10.96 -3.75
CA THR A 290 6.89 -11.50 -5.11
C THR A 290 7.47 -10.53 -6.13
N LEU A 291 7.12 -9.24 -6.04
CA LEU A 291 7.48 -8.24 -7.05
C LEU A 291 8.83 -7.56 -6.80
N PHE A 292 9.38 -7.66 -5.59
CA PHE A 292 10.67 -7.06 -5.20
C PHE A 292 11.59 -8.11 -4.56
N PRO A 293 11.95 -9.19 -5.27
CA PRO A 293 12.86 -10.23 -4.75
C PRO A 293 14.28 -9.72 -4.45
N GLU A 294 14.60 -8.49 -4.86
CA GLU A 294 15.85 -7.83 -4.54
C GLU A 294 15.94 -7.46 -3.04
N PHE A 295 14.82 -7.36 -2.32
CA PHE A 295 14.84 -7.21 -0.87
C PHE A 295 15.29 -8.50 -0.18
N LYS A 296 16.21 -8.40 0.78
CA LYS A 296 16.66 -9.55 1.59
C LYS A 296 15.50 -10.29 2.28
N GLU A 297 14.46 -9.57 2.70
CA GLU A 297 13.29 -10.14 3.36
C GLU A 297 12.20 -10.65 2.41
N ALA A 298 12.37 -10.50 1.08
CA ALA A 298 11.32 -10.76 0.10
C ALA A 298 10.74 -12.18 0.20
N GLU A 299 11.59 -13.20 0.29
CA GLU A 299 11.15 -14.59 0.41
C GLU A 299 10.33 -14.82 1.69
N ALA A 300 10.78 -14.26 2.82
CA ALA A 300 10.07 -14.36 4.09
C ALA A 300 8.71 -13.63 4.06
N TRP A 301 8.63 -12.48 3.38
CA TRP A 301 7.38 -11.75 3.18
C TRP A 301 6.42 -12.52 2.28
N ARG A 302 6.90 -13.02 1.15
CA ARG A 302 6.13 -13.84 0.21
C ARG A 302 5.54 -15.06 0.89
N ALA A 303 6.39 -15.84 1.57
CA ALA A 303 5.97 -17.07 2.25
C ALA A 303 4.96 -16.78 3.36
N LYS A 304 5.20 -15.75 4.19
CA LYS A 304 4.28 -15.40 5.27
C LYS A 304 2.94 -14.91 4.77
N GLY A 305 2.93 -14.02 3.78
CA GLY A 305 1.70 -13.52 3.16
C GLY A 305 0.88 -14.67 2.55
N TRP A 306 1.53 -15.52 1.77
CA TRP A 306 0.88 -16.67 1.14
C TRP A 306 0.29 -17.66 2.14
N ASN A 307 1.05 -18.04 3.18
CA ASN A 307 0.59 -19.00 4.18
C ASN A 307 -0.63 -18.47 4.94
N ILE A 308 -0.61 -17.19 5.34
CA ILE A 308 -1.77 -16.57 6.00
C ILE A 308 -3.00 -16.60 5.08
N LEU A 309 -2.85 -16.19 3.82
CA LEU A 309 -3.97 -16.16 2.86
C LEU A 309 -4.55 -17.56 2.62
N ALA A 310 -3.69 -18.58 2.47
CA ALA A 310 -4.12 -19.95 2.27
C ALA A 310 -4.82 -20.55 3.52
N GLU A 311 -4.36 -20.19 4.72
CA GLU A 311 -4.94 -20.66 5.99
C GLU A 311 -6.24 -19.93 6.36
N GLU A 312 -6.37 -18.65 6.01
CA GLU A 312 -7.48 -17.81 6.42
C GLU A 312 -8.67 -17.88 5.47
N VAL A 313 -8.50 -18.22 4.19
CA VAL A 313 -9.58 -18.15 3.18
C VAL A 313 -10.88 -18.84 3.60
N THR A 314 -10.80 -20.02 4.25
CA THR A 314 -11.99 -20.76 4.72
C THR A 314 -12.59 -20.19 6.01
N LYS A 315 -11.89 -19.29 6.69
CA LYS A 315 -12.38 -18.53 7.84
C LYS A 315 -12.99 -17.19 7.43
N GLN A 316 -12.54 -16.64 6.29
CA GLN A 316 -13.04 -15.37 5.76
C GLN A 316 -14.36 -15.50 5.01
N PHE A 317 -14.59 -16.64 4.35
CA PHE A 317 -15.82 -16.91 3.61
C PHE A 317 -16.48 -18.20 4.10
N HIS A 318 -17.80 -18.15 4.26
CA HIS A 318 -18.62 -19.29 4.63
C HIS A 318 -18.77 -20.30 3.48
N ALA A 319 -19.42 -21.43 3.78
CA ALA A 319 -19.68 -22.52 2.82
C ALA A 319 -20.37 -22.04 1.53
N ASP A 320 -21.30 -21.10 1.68
CA ASP A 320 -22.12 -20.44 0.67
C ASP A 320 -21.47 -19.18 0.05
N GLY A 321 -20.24 -18.86 0.46
CA GLY A 321 -19.45 -17.79 -0.14
C GLY A 321 -19.56 -16.42 0.51
N ILE A 322 -20.57 -16.14 1.34
CA ILE A 322 -20.65 -14.84 2.03
C ILE A 322 -19.47 -14.65 2.98
N SER A 323 -18.99 -13.41 3.11
CA SER A 323 -17.91 -13.11 4.06
C SER A 323 -18.40 -13.28 5.51
N VAL A 324 -17.48 -13.65 6.40
CA VAL A 324 -17.76 -13.84 7.83
C VAL A 324 -18.23 -12.55 8.52
N GLU A 325 -17.84 -11.39 8.00
CA GLU A 325 -18.30 -10.10 8.51
C GLU A 325 -19.75 -9.78 8.10
N GLN A 326 -20.33 -10.55 7.17
CA GLN A 326 -21.72 -10.39 6.69
C GLN A 326 -22.06 -8.96 6.26
N ALA A 327 -21.06 -8.25 5.74
CA ALA A 327 -21.16 -6.90 5.22
C ALA A 327 -20.69 -6.88 3.76
N MET A 328 -21.53 -6.36 2.87
CA MET A 328 -21.28 -6.43 1.43
C MET A 328 -20.04 -5.61 1.00
N SER A 329 -19.74 -4.52 1.71
CA SER A 329 -18.52 -3.73 1.48
C SER A 329 -17.26 -4.56 1.78
N TYR A 330 -17.19 -5.18 2.96
CA TYR A 330 -16.06 -6.00 3.39
C TYR A 330 -15.94 -7.32 2.61
N HIS A 331 -17.07 -7.87 2.14
CA HIS A 331 -17.05 -9.01 1.22
C HIS A 331 -16.24 -8.69 -0.04
N HIS A 332 -16.59 -7.61 -0.75
CA HIS A 332 -15.90 -7.23 -1.99
C HIS A 332 -14.49 -6.70 -1.76
N PHE A 333 -14.25 -6.00 -0.64
CA PHE A 333 -12.91 -5.60 -0.23
C PHE A 333 -11.98 -6.82 -0.09
N THR A 334 -12.41 -7.80 0.70
CA THR A 334 -11.63 -9.02 0.98
C THR A 334 -11.48 -9.87 -0.29
N LEU A 335 -12.57 -10.05 -1.05
CA LEU A 335 -12.56 -10.81 -2.29
C LEU A 335 -11.64 -10.17 -3.34
N GLY A 336 -11.70 -8.85 -3.52
CA GLY A 336 -10.83 -8.13 -4.45
C GLY A 336 -9.34 -8.26 -4.13
N LEU A 337 -8.96 -8.34 -2.85
CA LEU A 337 -7.58 -8.62 -2.43
C LEU A 337 -7.16 -10.04 -2.80
N TYR A 338 -8.01 -11.04 -2.53
CA TYR A 338 -7.75 -12.42 -2.92
C TYR A 338 -7.63 -12.59 -4.44
N LEU A 339 -8.51 -11.99 -5.22
CA LEU A 339 -8.45 -12.08 -6.69
C LEU A 339 -7.13 -11.53 -7.25
N GLN A 340 -6.66 -10.41 -6.71
CA GLN A 340 -5.36 -9.84 -7.07
C GLN A 340 -4.20 -10.76 -6.69
N VAL A 341 -4.22 -11.33 -5.48
CA VAL A 341 -3.23 -12.32 -5.04
C VAL A 341 -3.23 -13.54 -5.96
N MET A 342 -4.40 -14.06 -6.32
CA MET A 342 -4.56 -15.24 -7.16
C MET A 342 -4.02 -15.00 -8.57
N ALA A 343 -4.33 -13.84 -9.15
CA ALA A 343 -3.77 -13.44 -10.45
C ALA A 343 -2.24 -13.33 -10.38
N LEU A 344 -1.69 -12.73 -9.32
CA LEU A 344 -0.25 -12.60 -9.15
C LEU A 344 0.44 -13.96 -8.91
N ALA A 345 -0.20 -14.84 -8.15
CA ALA A 345 0.22 -16.21 -7.88
C ALA A 345 0.31 -17.01 -9.18
N GLN A 346 -0.72 -16.94 -10.03
CA GLN A 346 -0.75 -17.58 -11.35
C GLN A 346 0.37 -17.07 -12.25
N LEU A 347 0.60 -15.74 -12.31
CA LEU A 347 1.68 -15.14 -13.09
C LEU A 347 3.08 -15.64 -12.68
N HIS A 348 3.26 -16.10 -11.44
CA HIS A 348 4.52 -16.60 -10.92
C HIS A 348 4.54 -18.11 -10.67
N GLY A 349 3.59 -18.85 -11.24
CA GLY A 349 3.52 -20.31 -11.13
C GLY A 349 3.37 -20.82 -9.70
N VAL A 350 2.80 -20.03 -8.78
CA VAL A 350 2.50 -20.46 -7.42
C VAL A 350 1.32 -21.41 -7.46
N THR A 351 1.51 -22.61 -6.89
CA THR A 351 0.43 -23.60 -6.77
C THR A 351 -0.63 -23.11 -5.80
N ILE A 352 -1.84 -22.93 -6.31
CA ILE A 352 -3.02 -22.54 -5.54
C ILE A 352 -3.66 -23.80 -4.94
N PRO A 353 -3.89 -23.88 -3.62
CA PRO A 353 -4.64 -24.98 -3.01
C PRO A 353 -6.06 -25.07 -3.57
N ALA A 354 -6.51 -26.29 -3.90
CA ALA A 354 -7.87 -26.51 -4.41
C ALA A 354 -8.97 -26.02 -3.44
N SER A 355 -8.72 -26.10 -2.13
CA SER A 355 -9.62 -25.58 -1.09
C SER A 355 -9.76 -24.04 -1.15
N MET A 356 -8.66 -23.34 -1.41
CA MET A 356 -8.65 -21.88 -1.57
C MET A 356 -9.39 -21.49 -2.85
N GLN A 357 -9.12 -22.19 -3.96
CA GLN A 357 -9.81 -21.96 -5.23
C GLN A 357 -11.32 -22.16 -5.09
N ALA A 358 -11.76 -23.29 -4.56
CA ALA A 358 -13.19 -23.59 -4.39
C ALA A 358 -13.88 -22.58 -3.47
N ARG A 359 -13.21 -22.14 -2.39
CA ARG A 359 -13.79 -21.14 -1.47
C ARG A 359 -13.97 -19.77 -2.13
N LEU A 360 -13.00 -19.34 -2.94
CA LEU A 360 -13.09 -18.07 -3.68
C LEU A 360 -14.10 -18.14 -4.82
N GLU A 361 -14.27 -19.30 -5.45
CA GLU A 361 -15.33 -19.55 -6.43
C GLU A 361 -16.71 -19.37 -5.80
N SER A 362 -16.97 -19.97 -4.63
CA SER A 362 -18.23 -19.74 -3.90
C SER A 362 -18.44 -18.26 -3.53
N ALA A 363 -17.37 -17.54 -3.15
CA ALA A 363 -17.47 -16.11 -2.84
C ALA A 363 -17.84 -15.27 -4.08
N LEU A 364 -17.29 -15.62 -5.26
CA LEU A 364 -17.67 -15.02 -6.54
C LEU A 364 -19.13 -15.35 -6.92
N GLU A 365 -19.56 -16.60 -6.73
CA GLU A 365 -20.94 -17.02 -6.96
C GLU A 365 -21.91 -16.24 -6.06
N PHE A 366 -21.60 -16.09 -4.78
CA PHE A 366 -22.37 -15.25 -3.87
C PHE A 366 -22.44 -13.80 -4.36
N SER A 367 -21.31 -13.20 -4.75
CA SER A 367 -21.27 -11.85 -5.32
C SER A 367 -22.21 -11.74 -6.52
N MET A 368 -22.12 -12.66 -7.48
CA MET A 368 -22.95 -12.70 -8.69
C MET A 368 -24.44 -12.82 -8.37
N LEU A 369 -24.82 -13.71 -7.45
CA LEU A 369 -26.21 -13.95 -7.06
C LEU A 369 -26.79 -12.79 -6.23
N SER A 370 -25.95 -11.99 -5.58
CA SER A 370 -26.36 -10.83 -4.78
C SER A 370 -26.61 -9.56 -5.60
N ILE A 371 -26.24 -9.53 -6.89
CA ILE A 371 -26.42 -8.35 -7.74
C ILE A 371 -27.91 -8.08 -7.97
N GLN A 372 -28.32 -6.84 -7.74
CA GLN A 372 -29.67 -6.36 -8.01
C GLN A 372 -29.85 -6.04 -9.51
N PRO A 373 -31.09 -5.92 -10.02
CA PRO A 373 -31.34 -5.64 -11.44
C PRO A 373 -30.70 -4.36 -11.99
N ASP A 374 -30.33 -3.41 -11.11
CA ASP A 374 -29.64 -2.17 -11.46
C ASP A 374 -28.11 -2.32 -11.51
N GLY A 375 -27.58 -3.54 -11.31
CA GLY A 375 -26.15 -3.84 -11.30
C GLY A 375 -25.46 -3.56 -9.95
N ARG A 376 -26.19 -3.10 -8.93
CA ARG A 376 -25.62 -2.78 -7.62
C ARG A 376 -25.78 -3.92 -6.63
N HIS A 377 -24.90 -3.97 -5.64
CA HIS A 377 -25.03 -4.88 -4.51
C HIS A 377 -25.91 -4.28 -3.41
N PRO A 378 -26.65 -5.11 -2.64
CA PRO A 378 -27.45 -4.63 -1.53
C PRO A 378 -26.57 -4.00 -0.43
N MET A 379 -27.04 -2.94 0.21
CA MET A 379 -26.32 -2.29 1.32
C MET A 379 -26.61 -3.01 2.64
N ILE A 380 -26.09 -4.24 2.78
CA ILE A 380 -26.20 -5.04 4.01
C ILE A 380 -24.90 -4.93 4.81
N GLY A 381 -25.03 -4.72 6.12
CA GLY A 381 -23.93 -4.60 7.07
C GLY A 381 -23.26 -3.23 7.06
N ASP A 382 -22.13 -3.13 7.76
CA ASP A 382 -21.34 -1.90 7.82
C ASP A 382 -20.74 -1.57 6.44
N ASN A 383 -20.65 -0.28 6.13
CA ASN A 383 -20.03 0.20 4.91
C ASN A 383 -19.18 1.43 5.21
N ASP A 384 -17.86 1.26 5.15
CA ASP A 384 -16.88 2.34 5.28
C ASP A 384 -16.23 2.67 3.93
N ASN A 385 -16.87 2.29 2.82
CA ASN A 385 -16.38 2.47 1.46
C ASN A 385 -15.08 1.70 1.16
N ALA A 386 -14.68 0.72 1.98
CA ALA A 386 -13.50 -0.11 1.73
C ALA A 386 -13.47 -0.68 0.31
N SER A 387 -12.33 -0.50 -0.38
CA SER A 387 -12.05 -1.08 -1.68
C SER A 387 -10.64 -1.62 -1.74
N ALA A 388 -10.46 -2.82 -2.32
CA ALA A 388 -9.14 -3.42 -2.49
C ALA A 388 -8.26 -2.53 -3.39
N PHE A 389 -8.87 -1.97 -4.44
CA PHE A 389 -8.24 -1.01 -5.33
C PHE A 389 -9.29 -0.26 -6.16
N TYR A 390 -9.03 1.00 -6.50
CA TYR A 390 -9.88 1.79 -7.40
C TYR A 390 -9.30 1.77 -8.82
N PHE A 391 -9.81 0.88 -9.70
CA PHE A 391 -9.43 0.86 -11.11
C PHE A 391 -10.39 1.66 -12.02
N GLY A 392 -11.56 2.05 -11.50
CA GLY A 392 -12.56 2.92 -12.14
C GLY A 392 -13.38 3.64 -11.07
N GLU A 393 -14.28 4.55 -11.46
CA GLU A 393 -15.20 5.17 -10.52
C GLU A 393 -16.20 4.13 -9.96
N LYS A 394 -16.68 4.37 -8.73
CA LYS A 394 -17.73 3.55 -8.13
C LYS A 394 -19.05 3.85 -8.85
N ALA A 395 -19.71 2.84 -9.39
CA ALA A 395 -21.10 2.91 -9.85
C ALA A 395 -22.10 3.01 -8.68
#